data_AF-A0A417V704-F1
#
_entry.id   AF-A0A417V704-F1
#
_cell.length_a   1.000
_cell.length_b   1.000
_cell.length_c   1.000
_cell.angle_alpha   90.00
_cell.angle_beta   90.00
_cell.angle_gamma   90.00
#
_symmetry.space_group_name_H-M   'P 1'
#
loop_
_entity.id
_entity.type
_entity.pdbx_description
1 polymer ?
#
loop_
_entity_poly.entity_id
_entity_poly.type
_entity_poly.pdbx_seq_one_letter_code
_entity_poly.pdbx_strand_id
1 'polypeptide(L)'
;MEKLKRYIIFFIGLYINSLGVALITKASLGTSPISSIPYVLSLNFPFTLGNFTIFFSLLLIFLQLLILRKNFKLEHVLQIPISVLFGYFIDWSMILLGFVNPSFYLMKIIYLLIGCLILGFGVYTEVLANVAMLPGESFVRAIVMTWHTEFGVTKICFDVSMTVIAGVLSFVFAGKLDGVREGTVIAALLVGFIARLFGRFLSFVEPMLFPDSDTNTDSDTDTDSTDTPIVITIAREYGSGGHDLGEALAKRLGFDFYDNEIIQMTAGSTGYDPEFIKNNDEQMRSSLLYDLINQVYSHAPQNPAPKDNIFAAESKVINELASKGNCVVIGRCADYILRNRPHCMRIFLHAPAEYRVKRIMRTENLSHDAALTKAIQMNRKRSDNYHYYTHQPWGLSRNYHLTLDTSLGDDFVLDSICEGLKHIQ
;
A
#
# COMPACT_ATOMS: atom_id res chain seq x y z
N MET A 1 3.71 27.43 -6.89
CA MET A 1 2.59 27.16 -7.83
C MET A 1 2.04 25.74 -7.70
N GLU A 2 2.88 24.75 -7.36
CA GLU A 2 2.46 23.34 -7.18
C GLU A 2 1.37 23.13 -6.12
N LYS A 3 1.49 23.74 -4.92
CA LYS A 3 0.44 23.66 -3.88
C LYS A 3 -0.92 24.15 -4.41
N LEU A 4 -0.96 25.29 -5.12
CA LEU A 4 -2.21 25.80 -5.70
C LEU A 4 -2.81 24.81 -6.71
N LYS A 5 -1.98 24.19 -7.56
CA LYS A 5 -2.43 23.14 -8.50
C LYS A 5 -3.02 21.94 -7.75
N ARG A 6 -2.36 21.46 -6.70
CA ARG A 6 -2.85 20.36 -5.85
C ARG A 6 -4.21 20.69 -5.25
N TYR A 7 -4.39 21.88 -4.68
CA TYR A 7 -5.70 22.33 -4.16
C TYR A 7 -6.78 22.42 -5.25
N ILE A 8 -6.45 22.92 -6.44
CA ILE A 8 -7.40 22.97 -7.57
C ILE A 8 -7.84 21.54 -7.96
N ILE A 9 -6.89 20.63 -8.13
CA ILE A 9 -7.18 19.22 -8.47
C ILE A 9 -8.01 18.56 -7.36
N PHE A 10 -7.68 18.84 -6.09
CA PHE A 10 -8.46 18.37 -4.94
C PHE A 10 -9.91 18.83 -4.99
N PHE A 11 -10.17 20.13 -5.24
CA PHE A 11 -11.54 20.64 -5.32
C PHE A 11 -12.31 20.10 -6.52
N ILE A 12 -11.64 19.86 -7.65
CA ILE A 12 -12.23 19.18 -8.81
C ILE A 12 -12.61 17.74 -8.42
N GLY A 13 -11.70 16.99 -7.80
CA GLY A 13 -11.96 15.63 -7.31
C GLY A 13 -13.13 15.60 -6.32
N LEU A 14 -13.18 16.56 -5.39
CA LEU A 14 -14.25 16.69 -4.40
C LEU A 14 -15.63 16.89 -5.03
N TYR A 15 -15.72 17.69 -6.10
CA TYR A 15 -16.97 17.88 -6.85
C TYR A 15 -17.34 16.65 -7.70
N ILE A 16 -16.37 15.95 -8.29
CA ILE A 16 -16.62 14.69 -9.01
C ILE A 16 -17.15 13.63 -8.03
N ASN A 17 -16.60 13.57 -6.81
CA ASN A 17 -17.09 12.70 -5.75
C ASN A 17 -18.56 12.98 -5.41
N SER A 18 -18.95 14.25 -5.30
CA SER A 18 -20.34 14.59 -5.00
C SER A 18 -21.30 14.20 -6.13
N LEU A 19 -20.87 14.33 -7.40
CA LEU A 19 -21.63 13.85 -8.55
C LEU A 19 -21.82 12.34 -8.53
N GLY A 20 -20.75 11.59 -8.21
CA GLY A 20 -20.80 10.15 -8.07
C GLY A 20 -21.76 9.70 -6.96
N VAL A 21 -21.65 10.28 -5.76
CA VAL A 21 -22.55 10.01 -4.63
C VAL A 21 -24.00 10.33 -4.99
N ALA A 22 -24.26 11.48 -5.61
CA ALA A 22 -25.60 11.88 -6.01
C ALA A 22 -26.20 10.91 -7.04
N LEU A 23 -25.43 10.48 -8.05
CA LEU A 23 -25.92 9.57 -9.09
C LEU A 23 -26.21 8.17 -8.53
N ILE A 24 -25.32 7.63 -7.68
CA ILE A 24 -25.55 6.35 -6.97
C ILE A 24 -26.84 6.43 -6.16
N THR A 25 -27.03 7.52 -5.41
CA THR A 25 -28.22 7.71 -4.56
C THR A 25 -29.50 7.81 -5.41
N LYS A 26 -29.47 8.57 -6.52
CA LYS A 26 -30.59 8.68 -7.47
C LYS A 26 -30.91 7.37 -8.19
N ALA A 27 -29.95 6.46 -8.30
CA ALA A 27 -30.18 5.12 -8.85
C ALA A 27 -31.21 4.30 -8.04
N SER A 28 -31.54 4.71 -6.81
CA SER A 28 -32.60 4.11 -5.98
C SER A 28 -32.37 2.64 -5.63
N LEU A 29 -31.10 2.21 -5.62
CA LEU A 29 -30.63 0.89 -5.15
C LEU A 29 -29.76 1.01 -3.89
N GLY A 30 -29.76 2.17 -3.24
CA GLY A 30 -28.92 2.48 -2.09
C GLY A 30 -27.99 3.65 -2.38
N THR A 31 -26.98 3.83 -1.53
CA THR A 31 -25.93 4.84 -1.67
C THR A 31 -24.55 4.27 -1.28
N SER A 32 -23.48 5.07 -1.30
CA SER A 32 -22.16 4.64 -0.82
C SER A 32 -22.17 4.31 0.68
N PRO A 33 -21.29 3.42 1.18
CA PRO A 33 -21.28 3.06 2.60
C PRO A 33 -21.16 4.24 3.55
N ILE A 34 -20.30 5.22 3.23
CA ILE A 34 -20.10 6.42 4.07
C ILE A 34 -21.32 7.35 4.08
N SER A 35 -22.05 7.44 2.96
CA SER A 35 -23.25 8.28 2.84
C SER A 35 -24.53 7.56 3.27
N SER A 36 -24.45 6.28 3.66
CA SER A 36 -25.61 5.47 4.03
C SER A 36 -26.38 6.02 5.24
N ILE A 37 -25.67 6.38 6.33
CA ILE A 37 -26.28 7.00 7.51
C ILE A 37 -26.88 8.38 7.15
N PRO A 38 -26.13 9.31 6.52
CA PRO A 38 -26.70 10.58 6.08
C PRO A 38 -27.95 10.46 5.21
N TYR A 39 -27.95 9.49 4.28
CA TYR A 39 -29.06 9.31 3.36
C TYR A 39 -30.31 8.80 4.06
N VAL A 40 -30.19 7.78 4.90
CA VAL A 40 -31.32 7.27 5.69
C VAL A 40 -31.90 8.37 6.58
N LEU A 41 -31.07 9.21 7.20
CA LEU A 41 -31.55 10.35 7.98
C LEU A 41 -32.25 11.39 7.11
N SER A 42 -31.72 11.70 5.92
CA SER A 42 -32.34 12.67 4.99
C SER A 42 -33.72 12.25 4.47
N LEU A 43 -34.02 10.94 4.47
CA LEU A 43 -35.34 10.44 4.09
C LEU A 43 -36.39 10.62 5.19
N ASN A 44 -35.97 10.76 6.45
CA ASN A 44 -36.86 10.76 7.62
C ASN A 44 -36.93 12.12 8.34
N PHE A 45 -36.05 13.06 8.00
CA PHE A 45 -35.93 14.36 8.65
C PHE A 45 -35.87 15.49 7.62
N PRO A 46 -36.17 16.75 7.99
CA PRO A 46 -36.30 17.86 7.04
C PRO A 46 -34.97 18.38 6.46
N PHE A 47 -33.84 17.74 6.77
CA PHE A 47 -32.53 18.14 6.26
C PHE A 47 -32.13 17.31 5.04
N THR A 48 -31.45 17.96 4.11
CA THR A 48 -30.93 17.35 2.88
C THR A 48 -29.82 16.33 3.16
N LEU A 49 -29.51 15.52 2.14
CA LEU A 49 -28.38 14.60 2.17
C LEU A 49 -27.05 15.33 2.47
N GLY A 50 -26.83 16.49 1.83
CA GLY A 50 -25.66 17.32 2.07
C GLY A 50 -25.55 17.80 3.51
N ASN A 51 -26.63 18.32 4.08
CA ASN A 51 -26.67 18.74 5.48
C ASN A 51 -26.33 17.61 6.46
N PHE A 52 -26.94 16.43 6.28
CA PHE A 52 -26.62 15.27 7.11
C PHE A 52 -25.19 14.76 6.88
N THR A 53 -24.64 14.90 5.68
CA THR A 53 -23.24 14.56 5.39
C THR A 53 -22.29 15.49 6.15
N ILE A 54 -22.62 16.78 6.27
CA ILE A 54 -21.86 17.74 7.09
C ILE A 54 -21.94 17.36 8.56
N PHE A 55 -23.15 17.14 9.10
CA PHE A 55 -23.33 16.77 10.51
C PHE A 55 -22.59 15.48 10.87
N PHE A 56 -22.69 14.48 10.00
CA PHE A 56 -22.01 13.21 10.18
C PHE A 56 -20.48 13.36 10.10
N SER A 57 -19.98 14.18 9.17
CA SER A 57 -18.55 14.50 9.06
C SER A 57 -18.02 15.20 10.31
N LEU A 58 -18.76 16.17 10.85
CA LEU A 58 -18.39 16.85 12.10
C LEU A 58 -18.38 15.90 13.30
N LEU A 59 -19.33 14.95 13.35
CA LEU A 59 -19.33 13.89 14.36
C LEU A 59 -18.07 13.02 14.26
N LEU A 60 -17.68 12.60 13.05
CA LEU A 60 -16.46 11.81 12.85
C LEU A 60 -15.19 12.56 13.26
N ILE A 61 -15.10 13.86 12.93
CA ILE A 61 -13.98 14.73 13.34
C ILE A 61 -13.94 14.85 14.87
N PHE A 62 -15.09 15.01 15.52
CA PHE A 62 -15.17 15.05 16.97
C PHE A 62 -14.75 13.72 17.63
N LEU A 63 -15.22 12.58 17.11
CA LEU A 63 -14.78 11.27 17.60
C LEU A 63 -13.27 11.05 17.36
N GLN A 64 -12.75 11.52 16.23
CA GLN A 64 -11.31 11.52 15.95
C GLN A 64 -10.53 12.34 16.98
N LEU A 65 -11.04 13.51 17.39
CA LEU A 65 -10.45 14.32 18.47
C LEU A 65 -10.41 13.56 19.81
N LEU A 66 -11.47 12.84 20.15
CA LEU A 66 -11.54 12.04 21.38
C LEU A 66 -10.55 10.85 21.37
N ILE A 67 -10.34 10.24 20.21
CA ILE A 67 -9.42 9.12 20.01
C ILE A 67 -7.97 9.59 20.05
N LEU A 68 -7.61 10.60 19.25
CA LEU A 68 -6.22 11.07 19.11
C LEU A 68 -5.76 11.94 20.29
N ARG A 69 -6.69 12.63 20.98
CA ARG A 69 -6.41 13.52 22.11
C ARG A 69 -5.26 14.49 21.82
N LYS A 70 -4.08 14.28 22.45
CA LYS A 70 -2.89 15.13 22.30
C LYS A 70 -2.22 15.02 20.93
N ASN A 71 -2.51 13.97 20.16
CA ASN A 71 -1.95 13.75 18.84
C ASN A 71 -2.80 14.39 17.72
N PHE A 72 -3.83 15.17 18.07
CA PHE A 72 -4.69 15.85 17.09
C PHE A 72 -3.97 17.06 16.48
N LYS A 73 -3.55 16.95 15.22
CA LYS A 73 -2.83 18.00 14.48
C LYS A 73 -3.77 19.03 13.85
N LEU A 74 -3.24 20.22 13.55
CA LEU A 74 -3.97 21.31 12.88
C LEU A 74 -4.49 20.91 11.49
N GLU A 75 -3.81 19.99 10.82
CA GLU A 75 -4.23 19.41 9.54
C GLU A 75 -5.63 18.76 9.59
N HIS A 76 -6.03 18.20 10.74
CA HIS A 76 -7.37 17.62 10.91
C HIS A 76 -8.47 18.68 10.97
N VAL A 77 -8.14 19.92 11.36
CA VAL A 77 -9.10 21.04 11.37
C VAL A 77 -9.49 21.42 9.95
N LEU A 78 -8.60 21.24 8.97
CA LEU A 78 -8.88 21.51 7.55
C LEU A 78 -10.02 20.65 7.00
N GLN A 79 -10.34 19.52 7.64
CA GLN A 79 -11.47 18.68 7.26
C GLN A 79 -12.82 19.37 7.45
N ILE A 80 -12.94 20.32 8.39
CA ILE A 80 -14.19 21.04 8.65
C ILE A 80 -14.65 21.84 7.43
N PRO A 81 -13.87 22.80 6.88
CA PRO A 81 -14.29 23.56 5.70
C PRO A 81 -14.47 22.67 4.46
N ILE A 82 -13.65 21.62 4.32
CA ILE A 82 -13.79 20.64 3.23
C ILE A 82 -15.12 19.88 3.32
N SER A 83 -15.52 19.44 4.51
CA SER A 83 -16.77 18.72 4.74
C SER A 83 -17.99 19.58 4.44
N VAL A 84 -17.94 20.85 4.85
CA VAL A 84 -19.00 21.83 4.55
C VAL A 84 -19.15 22.01 3.04
N LEU A 85 -18.03 22.23 2.34
CA LEU A 85 -18.04 22.37 0.89
C LEU A 85 -18.56 21.11 0.18
N PHE A 86 -18.12 19.94 0.62
CA PHE A 86 -18.54 18.66 0.07
C PHE A 86 -20.06 18.43 0.24
N GLY A 87 -20.61 18.76 1.40
CA GLY A 87 -22.05 18.69 1.64
C GLY A 87 -22.86 19.58 0.67
N TYR A 88 -22.44 20.82 0.46
CA TYR A 88 -23.07 21.70 -0.52
C TYR A 88 -22.94 21.19 -1.95
N PHE A 89 -21.79 20.63 -2.32
CA PHE A 89 -21.59 20.00 -3.63
C PHE A 89 -22.50 18.79 -3.84
N ILE A 90 -22.78 17.99 -2.79
CA ILE A 90 -23.74 16.89 -2.86
C ILE A 90 -25.14 17.42 -3.16
N ASP A 91 -25.61 18.42 -2.41
CA ASP A 91 -26.95 18.97 -2.62
C ASP A 91 -27.09 19.59 -4.01
N TRP A 92 -26.06 20.32 -4.46
CA TRP A 92 -26.04 20.88 -5.81
C TRP A 92 -26.05 19.78 -6.88
N SER A 93 -25.27 18.71 -6.69
CA SER A 93 -25.25 17.54 -7.58
C SER A 93 -26.60 16.80 -7.61
N MET A 94 -27.28 16.71 -6.47
CA MET A 94 -28.62 16.10 -6.36
C MET A 94 -29.69 16.91 -7.10
N ILE A 95 -29.57 18.24 -7.12
CA ILE A 95 -30.42 19.14 -7.91
C ILE A 95 -30.09 19.02 -9.40
N LEU A 96 -28.80 19.06 -9.75
CA LEU A 96 -28.33 18.96 -11.14
C LEU A 96 -28.80 17.65 -11.79
N LEU A 97 -28.74 16.55 -11.05
CA LEU A 97 -29.21 15.22 -11.46
C LEU A 97 -30.70 15.00 -11.15
N GLY A 98 -31.48 16.07 -10.97
CA GLY A 98 -32.92 16.00 -10.71
C GLY A 98 -33.70 15.29 -11.82
N PHE A 99 -33.18 15.31 -13.05
CA PHE A 99 -33.76 14.60 -14.20
C PHE A 99 -33.56 13.07 -14.18
N VAL A 100 -32.67 12.56 -13.30
CA VAL A 100 -32.39 11.13 -13.20
C VAL A 100 -33.46 10.46 -12.35
N ASN A 101 -34.39 9.76 -13.01
CA ASN A 101 -35.44 8.98 -12.36
C ASN A 101 -35.60 7.60 -13.04
N PRO A 102 -34.79 6.60 -12.66
CA PRO A 102 -34.83 5.29 -13.29
C PRO A 102 -36.08 4.49 -12.92
N SER A 103 -36.91 4.20 -13.92
CA SER A 103 -38.16 3.44 -13.78
C SER A 103 -37.96 1.93 -13.70
N PHE A 104 -37.12 1.37 -14.59
CA PHE A 104 -36.86 -0.07 -14.65
C PHE A 104 -35.59 -0.47 -13.89
N TYR A 105 -35.58 -1.68 -13.33
CA TYR A 105 -34.48 -2.17 -12.50
C TYR A 105 -33.12 -2.19 -13.21
N LEU A 106 -33.09 -2.54 -14.51
CA LEU A 106 -31.86 -2.50 -15.31
C LEU A 106 -31.26 -1.08 -15.40
N MET A 107 -32.11 -0.07 -15.58
CA MET A 107 -31.70 1.33 -15.64
C MET A 107 -31.10 1.78 -14.30
N LYS A 108 -31.67 1.30 -13.18
CA LYS A 108 -31.12 1.54 -11.84
C LYS A 108 -29.69 0.98 -11.69
N ILE A 109 -29.46 -0.26 -12.16
CA ILE A 109 -28.11 -0.85 -12.17
C ILE A 109 -27.16 -0.02 -13.03
N ILE A 110 -27.58 0.41 -14.23
CA ILE A 110 -26.73 1.21 -15.12
C ILE A 110 -26.30 2.52 -14.45
N TYR A 111 -27.24 3.27 -13.87
CA TYR A 111 -26.90 4.51 -13.15
C TYR A 111 -26.04 4.27 -11.92
N LEU A 112 -26.26 3.17 -11.20
CA LEU A 112 -25.42 2.77 -10.09
C LEU A 112 -23.97 2.53 -10.57
N LEU A 113 -23.78 1.80 -11.66
CA LEU A 113 -22.45 1.50 -12.22
C LEU A 113 -21.76 2.76 -12.75
N ILE A 114 -22.48 3.63 -13.47
CA ILE A 114 -21.96 4.92 -13.93
C ILE A 114 -21.58 5.79 -12.71
N GLY A 115 -22.43 5.82 -11.68
CA GLY A 115 -22.15 6.53 -10.44
C GLY A 115 -20.90 5.99 -9.74
N CYS A 116 -20.71 4.67 -9.69
CA CYS A 116 -19.49 4.05 -9.16
C CYS A 116 -18.25 4.40 -9.98
N LEU A 117 -18.36 4.51 -11.31
CA LEU A 117 -17.28 4.94 -12.20
C LEU A 117 -16.87 6.39 -11.93
N ILE A 118 -17.86 7.30 -11.87
CA ILE A 118 -17.62 8.72 -11.57
C ILE A 118 -17.02 8.88 -10.17
N LEU A 119 -17.60 8.22 -9.16
CA LEU A 119 -17.10 8.26 -7.80
C LEU A 119 -15.67 7.70 -7.71
N GLY A 120 -15.39 6.56 -8.35
CA GLY A 120 -14.04 5.99 -8.38
C GLY A 120 -13.00 6.91 -9.03
N PHE A 121 -13.36 7.62 -10.11
CA PHE A 121 -12.49 8.62 -10.74
C PHE A 121 -12.29 9.86 -9.85
N GLY A 122 -13.34 10.33 -9.16
CA GLY A 122 -13.25 11.43 -8.22
C GLY A 122 -12.32 11.11 -7.06
N VAL A 123 -12.42 9.90 -6.50
CA VAL A 123 -11.54 9.45 -5.42
C VAL A 123 -10.09 9.33 -5.90
N TYR A 124 -9.85 8.78 -7.11
CA TYR A 124 -8.51 8.81 -7.72
C TYR A 124 -7.95 10.25 -7.82
N THR A 125 -8.76 11.20 -8.29
CA THR A 125 -8.36 12.61 -8.47
C THR A 125 -8.05 13.28 -7.13
N GLU A 126 -8.82 12.96 -6.09
CA GLU A 126 -8.59 13.44 -4.73
C GLU A 126 -7.27 12.90 -4.15
N VAL A 127 -7.03 11.60 -4.32
CA VAL A 127 -5.79 10.92 -3.90
C VAL A 127 -4.58 11.52 -4.63
N LEU A 128 -4.69 11.73 -5.96
CA LEU A 128 -3.67 12.36 -6.79
C LEU A 128 -3.29 13.77 -6.32
N ALA A 129 -4.25 14.52 -5.79
CA ALA A 129 -4.01 15.87 -5.29
C ALA A 129 -3.13 15.89 -4.02
N ASN A 130 -3.25 14.86 -3.16
CA ASN A 130 -2.51 14.71 -1.90
C ASN A 130 -2.58 15.97 -0.98
N VAL A 131 -3.78 16.51 -0.79
CA VAL A 131 -4.01 17.75 -0.02
C VAL A 131 -4.54 17.48 1.38
N ALA A 132 -5.65 16.75 1.47
CA ALA A 132 -6.34 16.44 2.71
C ALA A 132 -7.07 15.10 2.57
N MET A 133 -7.35 14.46 3.70
CA MET A 133 -8.17 13.25 3.76
C MET A 133 -9.59 13.61 4.18
N LEU A 134 -10.59 12.94 3.60
CA LEU A 134 -11.97 13.09 4.03
C LEU A 134 -12.18 12.56 5.46
N PRO A 135 -13.22 13.03 6.18
CA PRO A 135 -13.49 12.67 7.57
C PRO A 135 -13.62 11.16 7.83
N GLY A 136 -14.25 10.42 6.91
CA GLY A 136 -14.40 8.96 7.05
C GLY A 136 -13.08 8.23 7.08
N GLU A 137 -12.19 8.55 6.15
CA GLU A 137 -10.84 7.96 6.06
C GLU A 137 -9.97 8.40 7.24
N SER A 138 -10.06 9.68 7.60
CA SER A 138 -9.32 10.25 8.73
C SER A 138 -9.72 9.63 10.06
N PHE A 139 -11.00 9.37 10.26
CA PHE A 139 -11.51 8.68 11.44
C PHE A 139 -10.97 7.25 11.53
N VAL A 140 -11.02 6.49 10.43
CA VAL A 140 -10.47 5.14 10.40
C VAL A 140 -8.95 5.15 10.65
N ARG A 141 -8.24 6.12 10.09
CA ARG A 141 -6.80 6.31 10.35
C ARG A 141 -6.53 6.58 11.83
N ALA A 142 -7.37 7.36 12.50
CA ALA A 142 -7.25 7.61 13.92
C ALA A 142 -7.43 6.35 14.78
N ILE A 143 -8.39 5.48 14.42
CA ILE A 143 -8.57 4.17 15.06
C ILE A 143 -7.30 3.33 14.89
N VAL A 144 -6.81 3.21 13.66
CA VAL A 144 -5.62 2.42 13.31
C VAL A 144 -4.38 2.89 14.08
N MET A 145 -4.15 4.19 14.14
CA MET A 145 -2.99 4.76 14.85
C MET A 145 -3.06 4.53 16.36
N THR A 146 -4.26 4.45 16.93
CA THR A 146 -4.46 4.33 18.38
C THR A 146 -4.46 2.89 18.86
N TRP A 147 -5.02 1.98 18.07
CA TRP A 147 -5.15 0.56 18.41
C TRP A 147 -4.21 -0.37 17.62
N HIS A 148 -3.35 0.18 16.77
CA HIS A 148 -2.35 -0.55 15.98
C HIS A 148 -2.95 -1.69 15.14
N THR A 149 -4.16 -1.48 14.61
CA THR A 149 -4.85 -2.42 13.72
C THR A 149 -4.51 -2.19 12.26
N GLU A 150 -4.78 -3.16 11.38
CA GLU A 150 -4.61 -2.97 9.93
C GLU A 150 -5.66 -1.99 9.38
N PHE A 151 -5.27 -0.94 8.65
CA PHE A 151 -6.19 0.06 8.08
C PHE A 151 -7.19 -0.54 7.09
N GLY A 152 -6.77 -1.48 6.25
CA GLY A 152 -7.66 -2.17 5.31
C GLY A 152 -8.79 -2.90 6.04
N VAL A 153 -8.44 -3.71 7.05
CA VAL A 153 -9.44 -4.44 7.86
C VAL A 153 -10.30 -3.45 8.65
N THR A 154 -9.69 -2.45 9.28
CA THR A 154 -10.40 -1.44 10.10
C THR A 154 -11.41 -0.66 9.27
N LYS A 155 -11.06 -0.27 8.05
CA LYS A 155 -11.95 0.45 7.13
C LYS A 155 -13.08 -0.43 6.61
N ILE A 156 -12.84 -1.71 6.31
CA ILE A 156 -13.92 -2.65 5.98
C ILE A 156 -14.88 -2.77 7.16
N CYS A 157 -14.37 -2.97 8.38
CA CYS A 157 -15.18 -3.01 9.58
C CYS A 157 -15.98 -1.72 9.77
N PHE A 158 -15.36 -0.57 9.53
CA PHE A 158 -16.02 0.73 9.59
C PHE A 158 -17.16 0.84 8.55
N ASP A 159 -16.93 0.53 7.28
CA ASP A 159 -17.95 0.61 6.22
C ASP A 159 -19.11 -0.37 6.44
N VAL A 160 -18.79 -1.58 6.90
CA VAL A 160 -19.81 -2.56 7.30
C VAL A 160 -20.61 -2.04 8.48
N SER A 161 -19.96 -1.47 9.50
CA SER A 161 -20.65 -0.89 10.65
C SER A 161 -21.58 0.26 10.25
N MET A 162 -21.15 1.13 9.33
CA MET A 162 -21.95 2.22 8.77
C MET A 162 -23.19 1.69 8.07
N THR A 163 -23.01 0.70 7.19
CA THR A 163 -24.09 0.08 6.44
C THR A 163 -25.11 -0.61 7.37
N VAL A 164 -24.63 -1.30 8.40
CA VAL A 164 -25.48 -1.95 9.41
C VAL A 164 -26.24 -0.91 10.24
N ILE A 165 -25.57 0.12 10.74
CA ILE A 165 -26.21 1.20 11.51
C ILE A 165 -27.26 1.90 10.66
N ALA A 166 -26.96 2.22 9.40
CA ALA A 166 -27.92 2.82 8.47
C ALA A 166 -29.14 1.91 8.23
N GLY A 167 -28.93 0.59 8.08
CA GLY A 167 -30.02 -0.38 8.00
C GLY A 167 -30.90 -0.40 9.25
N VAL A 168 -30.30 -0.38 10.44
CA VAL A 168 -31.02 -0.32 11.72
C VAL A 168 -31.81 0.99 11.84
N LEU A 169 -31.20 2.14 11.56
CA LEU A 169 -31.87 3.44 11.58
C LEU A 169 -33.04 3.49 10.60
N SER A 170 -32.89 2.85 9.44
CA SER A 170 -33.94 2.77 8.43
C SER A 170 -35.16 2.01 8.95
N PHE A 171 -34.95 0.85 9.60
CA PHE A 171 -36.04 0.13 10.26
C PHE A 171 -36.67 0.92 11.41
N VAL A 172 -35.86 1.62 12.22
CA VAL A 172 -36.35 2.37 13.38
C VAL A 172 -37.23 3.56 12.97
N PHE A 173 -36.85 4.31 11.93
CA PHE A 173 -37.58 5.52 11.52
C PHE A 173 -38.65 5.26 10.46
N ALA A 174 -38.41 4.36 9.50
CA ALA A 174 -39.30 4.13 8.37
C ALA A 174 -40.09 2.81 8.45
N GLY A 175 -39.77 1.91 9.38
CA GLY A 175 -40.40 0.59 9.50
C GLY A 175 -40.11 -0.38 8.34
N LYS A 176 -39.27 0.03 7.38
CA LYS A 176 -38.85 -0.73 6.20
C LYS A 176 -37.40 -0.39 5.88
N LEU A 177 -36.71 -1.25 5.15
CA LEU A 177 -35.36 -0.98 4.68
C LEU A 177 -35.40 -0.01 3.49
N ASP A 178 -35.35 1.28 3.78
CA ASP A 178 -35.19 2.37 2.81
C ASP A 178 -33.77 2.95 2.86
N GLY A 179 -33.24 3.39 1.72
CA GLY A 179 -31.93 4.01 1.63
C GLY A 179 -30.68 3.11 1.63
N VAL A 180 -30.73 1.89 2.21
CA VAL A 180 -29.64 0.90 2.16
C VAL A 180 -30.13 -0.37 1.49
N ARG A 181 -29.47 -0.77 0.40
CA ARG A 181 -29.92 -1.84 -0.50
C ARG A 181 -28.73 -2.53 -1.17
N GLU A 182 -29.00 -3.47 -2.06
CA GLU A 182 -28.00 -4.21 -2.84
C GLU A 182 -26.98 -3.30 -3.54
N GLY A 183 -27.38 -2.10 -3.97
CA GLY A 183 -26.50 -1.12 -4.59
C GLY A 183 -25.46 -0.54 -3.64
N THR A 184 -25.72 -0.49 -2.33
CA THR A 184 -24.72 -0.07 -1.34
C THR A 184 -23.59 -1.09 -1.23
N VAL A 185 -23.91 -2.37 -1.27
CA VAL A 185 -22.91 -3.45 -1.27
C VAL A 185 -22.12 -3.44 -2.57
N ILE A 186 -22.80 -3.29 -3.72
CA ILE A 186 -22.15 -3.17 -5.03
C ILE A 186 -21.20 -1.96 -5.06
N ALA A 187 -21.63 -0.80 -4.58
CA ALA A 187 -20.80 0.40 -4.52
C ALA A 187 -19.58 0.22 -3.60
N ALA A 188 -19.77 -0.42 -2.43
CA ALA A 188 -18.66 -0.73 -1.51
C ALA A 188 -17.56 -1.56 -2.19
N LEU A 189 -17.95 -2.54 -3.01
CA LEU A 189 -17.02 -3.44 -3.69
C LEU A 189 -16.44 -2.86 -4.99
N LEU A 190 -17.16 -2.01 -5.71
CA LEU A 190 -16.70 -1.51 -7.01
C LEU A 190 -15.91 -0.21 -6.94
N VAL A 191 -16.28 0.73 -6.07
CA VAL A 191 -15.72 2.10 -6.09
C VAL A 191 -14.20 2.08 -5.87
N GLY A 192 -13.72 1.32 -4.90
CA GLY A 192 -12.28 1.21 -4.64
C GLY A 192 -11.52 0.48 -5.73
N PHE A 193 -12.08 -0.60 -6.29
CA PHE A 193 -11.48 -1.30 -7.42
C PHE A 193 -11.34 -0.37 -8.64
N ILE A 194 -12.37 0.42 -8.94
CA ILE A 194 -12.38 1.38 -10.03
C ILE A 194 -11.34 2.48 -9.80
N ALA A 195 -11.27 3.06 -8.59
CA ALA A 195 -10.28 4.07 -8.24
C ALA A 195 -8.86 3.56 -8.45
N ARG A 196 -8.58 2.31 -8.06
CA ARG A 196 -7.29 1.64 -8.30
C ARG A 196 -7.01 1.42 -9.79
N LEU A 197 -8.01 1.03 -10.56
CA LEU A 197 -7.87 0.86 -12.01
C LEU A 197 -7.49 2.18 -12.69
N PHE A 198 -8.13 3.29 -12.29
CA PHE A 198 -7.75 4.63 -12.74
C PHE A 198 -6.33 4.99 -12.29
N GLY A 199 -5.95 4.74 -11.03
CA GLY A 199 -4.60 4.98 -10.55
C GLY A 199 -3.52 4.22 -11.33
N ARG A 200 -3.79 2.97 -11.71
CA ARG A 200 -2.87 2.17 -12.53
C ARG A 200 -2.85 2.63 -13.99
N PHE A 201 -4.00 2.94 -14.57
CA PHE A 201 -4.11 3.33 -15.98
C PHE A 201 -3.58 4.74 -16.24
N LEU A 202 -3.74 5.63 -15.26
CA LEU A 202 -3.36 7.04 -15.31
C LEU A 202 -2.13 7.35 -14.45
N SER A 203 -1.31 6.35 -14.11
CA SER A 203 -0.10 6.54 -13.29
C SER A 203 0.90 7.54 -13.90
N PHE A 204 0.82 7.79 -15.20
CA PHE A 204 1.62 8.80 -15.91
C PHE A 204 1.16 10.25 -15.66
N VAL A 205 -0.04 10.47 -15.12
CA VAL A 205 -0.64 11.80 -14.95
C VAL A 205 0.01 12.54 -13.78
N GLU A 206 0.40 11.83 -12.71
CA GLU A 206 1.09 12.41 -11.57
C GLU A 206 2.41 13.11 -11.95
N PRO A 207 3.39 12.42 -12.58
CA PRO A 207 4.64 13.07 -13.00
C PRO A 207 4.44 14.14 -14.10
N MET A 208 3.34 14.07 -14.88
CA MET A 208 3.01 15.09 -15.87
C MET A 208 2.46 16.39 -15.24
N LEU A 209 1.60 16.27 -14.22
CA LEU A 209 0.99 17.41 -13.55
C LEU A 209 1.88 18.03 -12.47
N PHE A 210 2.72 17.19 -11.87
CA PHE A 210 3.69 17.55 -10.83
C PHE A 210 5.10 17.08 -11.25
N PRO A 211 5.73 17.70 -12.26
CA PRO A 211 7.09 17.33 -12.69
C PRO A 211 8.12 17.47 -11.57
N ASP A 212 7.86 18.38 -10.63
CA ASP A 212 8.73 18.66 -9.49
C ASP A 212 8.52 17.69 -8.30
N SER A 213 7.58 16.72 -8.38
CA SER A 213 7.39 15.75 -7.29
C SER A 213 8.34 14.55 -7.35
N ASP A 214 9.09 14.41 -8.45
CA ASP A 214 10.20 13.45 -8.60
C ASP A 214 11.53 14.20 -8.83
N THR A 215 11.94 15.06 -7.89
CA THR A 215 13.35 15.45 -7.75
C THR A 215 13.71 15.65 -6.27
N ASN A 216 13.81 14.53 -5.56
CA ASN A 216 14.85 14.34 -4.53
C ASN A 216 15.76 13.16 -4.93
N THR A 217 16.03 13.07 -6.23
CA THR A 217 17.13 12.31 -6.83
C THR A 217 17.73 13.21 -7.88
N ASP A 218 18.47 14.21 -7.40
CA ASP A 218 19.59 14.84 -8.09
C ASP A 218 20.49 15.37 -6.98
N SER A 219 21.31 14.48 -6.43
CA SER A 219 22.59 14.91 -5.89
C SER A 219 23.57 14.99 -7.06
N ASP A 220 23.37 15.99 -7.92
CA ASP A 220 24.50 16.63 -8.61
C ASP A 220 25.27 17.40 -7.54
N THR A 221 26.03 16.66 -6.73
CA THR A 221 27.25 17.17 -6.14
C THR A 221 28.35 16.82 -7.11
N ASP A 222 28.60 17.78 -7.99
CA ASP A 222 29.88 18.00 -8.63
C ASP A 222 30.92 18.21 -7.52
N THR A 223 31.37 17.11 -6.93
CA THR A 223 32.51 17.03 -6.03
C THR A 223 33.31 15.80 -6.40
N ASP A 224 34.30 16.05 -7.25
CA ASP A 224 35.53 15.31 -7.44
C ASP A 224 36.01 14.68 -6.11
N SER A 225 35.58 13.44 -5.82
CA SER A 225 36.13 12.58 -4.77
C SER A 225 35.87 11.11 -5.09
N THR A 226 36.94 10.33 -5.05
CA THR A 226 37.17 9.04 -5.69
C THR A 226 36.71 7.79 -4.91
N ASP A 227 35.58 7.80 -4.19
CA ASP A 227 35.20 6.59 -3.44
C ASP A 227 33.68 6.41 -3.25
N THR A 228 33.00 5.95 -4.30
CA THR A 228 31.61 5.47 -4.15
C THR A 228 31.63 4.10 -3.46
N PRO A 229 30.92 3.91 -2.33
CA PRO A 229 30.97 2.65 -1.61
C PRO A 229 30.48 1.45 -2.43
N ILE A 230 31.25 0.36 -2.35
CA ILE A 230 30.99 -0.91 -3.02
C ILE A 230 29.93 -1.68 -2.24
N VAL A 231 28.88 -2.11 -2.94
CA VAL A 231 27.78 -2.87 -2.33
C VAL A 231 27.63 -4.22 -3.00
N ILE A 232 27.49 -5.28 -2.21
CA ILE A 232 27.24 -6.63 -2.71
C ILE A 232 25.88 -7.10 -2.20
N THR A 233 24.96 -7.40 -3.10
CA THR A 233 23.64 -7.93 -2.75
C THR A 233 23.57 -9.42 -3.03
N ILE A 234 23.05 -10.20 -2.07
CA ILE A 234 22.98 -11.66 -2.16
C ILE A 234 21.52 -12.11 -2.00
N ALA A 235 20.92 -12.56 -3.10
CA ALA A 235 19.72 -13.37 -3.10
C ALA A 235 20.10 -14.87 -3.08
N ARG A 236 19.27 -15.72 -2.47
CA ARG A 236 19.65 -17.12 -2.21
C ARG A 236 18.50 -18.07 -1.99
N GLU A 237 18.66 -19.30 -2.47
CA GLU A 237 17.78 -20.42 -2.09
C GLU A 237 17.95 -20.79 -0.60
N TYR A 238 16.87 -21.27 0.03
CA TYR A 238 16.91 -21.79 1.39
C TYR A 238 17.71 -23.09 1.42
N GLY A 239 18.70 -23.17 2.32
CA GLY A 239 19.61 -24.31 2.45
C GLY A 239 20.83 -24.28 1.53
N SER A 240 21.04 -23.25 0.70
CA SER A 240 22.27 -23.14 -0.12
C SER A 240 23.52 -22.78 0.69
N GLY A 241 23.38 -22.31 1.93
CA GLY A 241 24.50 -21.76 2.69
C GLY A 241 24.82 -20.30 2.33
N GLY A 242 23.98 -19.63 1.54
CA GLY A 242 24.22 -18.26 1.11
C GLY A 242 24.31 -17.22 2.23
N HIS A 243 23.76 -17.49 3.42
CA HIS A 243 23.94 -16.61 4.59
C HIS A 243 25.40 -16.67 5.09
N ASP A 244 25.86 -17.88 5.43
CA ASP A 244 27.22 -18.13 5.93
C ASP A 244 28.28 -17.66 4.92
N LEU A 245 28.05 -17.85 3.62
CA LEU A 245 28.90 -17.35 2.56
C LEU A 245 28.93 -15.82 2.49
N GLY A 246 27.79 -15.15 2.64
CA GLY A 246 27.74 -13.69 2.66
C GLY A 246 28.47 -13.10 3.87
N GLU A 247 28.35 -13.72 5.04
CA GLU A 247 29.07 -13.31 6.24
C GLU A 247 30.58 -13.53 6.09
N ALA A 248 30.99 -14.68 5.55
CA ALA A 248 32.39 -14.98 5.26
C ALA A 248 32.98 -14.02 4.22
N LEU A 249 32.21 -13.66 3.19
CA LEU A 249 32.59 -12.68 2.17
C LEU A 249 32.81 -11.30 2.79
N ALA A 250 31.87 -10.84 3.61
CA ALA A 250 31.96 -9.55 4.29
C ALA A 250 33.22 -9.48 5.17
N LYS A 251 33.49 -10.52 5.97
CA LYS A 251 34.72 -10.63 6.78
C LYS A 251 35.99 -10.62 5.93
N ARG A 252 36.00 -11.34 4.80
CA ARG A 252 37.15 -11.42 3.90
C ARG A 252 37.48 -10.09 3.24
N LEU A 253 36.46 -9.30 2.91
CA LEU A 253 36.61 -7.99 2.27
C LEU A 253 36.74 -6.83 3.28
N GLY A 254 36.47 -7.08 4.56
CA GLY A 254 36.39 -6.03 5.57
C GLY A 254 35.17 -5.11 5.41
N PHE A 255 34.07 -5.67 4.90
CA PHE A 255 32.81 -4.95 4.64
C PHE A 255 31.81 -5.20 5.78
N ASP A 256 30.87 -4.27 5.96
CA ASP A 256 29.74 -4.49 6.86
C ASP A 256 28.81 -5.59 6.32
N PHE A 257 28.14 -6.32 7.20
CA PHE A 257 27.21 -7.39 6.84
C PHE A 257 25.80 -7.10 7.36
N TYR A 258 24.85 -6.98 6.45
CA TYR A 258 23.46 -6.65 6.77
C TYR A 258 22.51 -7.77 6.33
N ASP A 259 21.87 -8.43 7.30
CA ASP A 259 20.78 -9.38 7.10
C ASP A 259 19.56 -8.95 7.95
N ASN A 260 19.45 -9.47 9.17
CA ASN A 260 18.31 -9.17 10.06
C ASN A 260 18.35 -7.75 10.65
N GLU A 261 19.49 -7.07 10.63
CA GLU A 261 19.63 -5.71 11.17
C GLU A 261 18.81 -4.68 10.40
N ILE A 262 18.59 -4.91 9.09
CA ILE A 262 17.69 -4.12 8.25
C ILE A 262 16.27 -4.16 8.83
N ILE A 263 15.82 -5.33 9.31
CA ILE A 263 14.49 -5.51 9.90
C ILE A 263 14.34 -4.64 11.16
N GLN A 264 15.38 -4.57 12.00
CA GLN A 264 15.37 -3.74 13.21
C GLN A 264 15.41 -2.23 12.89
N MET A 265 16.19 -1.82 11.90
CA MET A 265 16.26 -0.43 11.46
C MET A 265 14.95 0.04 10.79
N THR A 266 14.32 -0.85 10.01
CA THR A 266 12.98 -0.62 9.44
C THR A 266 11.93 -0.53 10.54
N ALA A 267 12.00 -1.37 11.57
CA ALA A 267 11.11 -1.29 12.74
C ALA A 267 11.20 0.07 13.45
N GLY A 268 12.43 0.55 13.70
CA GLY A 268 12.66 1.84 14.36
C GLY A 268 12.20 3.06 13.57
N SER A 269 12.20 2.99 12.23
CA SER A 269 11.77 4.11 11.36
C SER A 269 10.28 4.11 11.05
N THR A 270 9.63 2.94 11.02
CA THR A 270 8.20 2.79 10.72
C THR A 270 7.30 2.72 11.95
N GLY A 271 7.87 2.41 13.12
CA GLY A 271 7.13 2.17 14.36
C GLY A 271 6.44 0.81 14.42
N TYR A 272 6.66 -0.08 13.45
CA TYR A 272 6.15 -1.45 13.47
C TYR A 272 7.06 -2.37 14.30
N ASP A 273 6.46 -3.40 14.90
CA ASP A 273 7.20 -4.42 15.63
C ASP A 273 8.11 -5.23 14.67
N PRO A 274 9.37 -5.57 15.04
CA PRO A 274 10.27 -6.35 14.20
C PRO A 274 9.71 -7.72 13.79
N GLU A 275 8.93 -8.36 14.66
CA GLU A 275 8.30 -9.66 14.38
C GLU A 275 7.15 -9.50 13.38
N PHE A 276 6.45 -8.37 13.41
CA PHE A 276 5.45 -8.00 12.40
C PHE A 276 6.07 -7.77 11.03
N ILE A 277 7.21 -7.06 10.94
CA ILE A 277 7.93 -6.83 9.67
C ILE A 277 8.47 -8.17 9.11
N LYS A 278 9.08 -8.99 9.96
CA LYS A 278 9.59 -10.31 9.57
C LYS A 278 8.50 -11.21 9.02
N ASN A 279 7.35 -11.27 9.70
CA ASN A 279 6.22 -12.10 9.27
C ASN A 279 5.53 -11.55 8.01
N ASN A 280 5.45 -10.23 7.83
CA ASN A 280 4.80 -9.65 6.64
C ASN A 280 5.63 -9.78 5.36
N ASP A 281 6.95 -9.69 5.48
CA ASP A 281 7.86 -9.92 4.35
C ASP A 281 7.92 -11.40 3.93
N GLU A 282 7.51 -12.32 4.82
CA GLU A 282 7.55 -13.77 4.58
C GLU A 282 6.16 -14.43 4.43
N GLN A 283 5.06 -13.71 4.60
CA GLN A 283 3.70 -14.25 4.47
C GLN A 283 2.90 -13.53 3.37
N MET A 284 2.72 -14.20 2.23
CA MET A 284 1.56 -13.97 1.37
C MET A 284 0.46 -14.99 1.74
N ARG A 285 -0.68 -14.49 2.21
CA ARG A 285 -1.96 -15.21 2.09
C ARG A 285 -2.63 -14.74 0.80
N SER A 286 -3.03 -15.69 -0.05
CA SER A 286 -3.44 -15.48 -1.44
C SER A 286 -4.77 -14.74 -1.65
N SER A 287 -4.72 -13.72 -2.52
CA SER A 287 -5.53 -13.41 -3.72
C SER A 287 -7.00 -12.95 -3.70
N LEU A 288 -7.69 -12.73 -2.57
CA LEU A 288 -8.99 -12.02 -2.60
C LEU A 288 -9.16 -11.10 -1.40
N LEU A 289 -8.87 -11.60 -0.21
CA LEU A 289 -8.82 -10.80 1.00
C LEU A 289 -7.72 -9.75 0.92
N TYR A 290 -6.56 -10.10 0.36
CA TYR A 290 -5.48 -9.16 0.10
C TYR A 290 -5.85 -8.09 -0.93
N ASP A 291 -6.57 -8.44 -2.01
CA ASP A 291 -7.03 -7.46 -3.00
C ASP A 291 -8.11 -6.54 -2.43
N LEU A 292 -9.01 -7.06 -1.59
CA LEU A 292 -10.00 -6.27 -0.86
C LEU A 292 -9.34 -5.36 0.19
N ILE A 293 -8.34 -5.85 0.92
CA ILE A 293 -7.57 -5.08 1.88
C ILE A 293 -6.80 -3.96 1.15
N ASN A 294 -6.12 -4.26 0.05
CA ASN A 294 -5.40 -3.27 -0.77
C ASN A 294 -6.33 -2.24 -1.43
N GLN A 295 -7.50 -2.67 -1.89
CA GLN A 295 -8.56 -1.79 -2.38
C GLN A 295 -8.95 -0.74 -1.34
N VAL A 296 -8.87 -1.11 -0.07
CA VAL A 296 -9.27 -0.27 1.04
C VAL A 296 -8.14 0.67 1.50
N TYR A 297 -6.87 0.24 1.40
CA TYR A 297 -5.70 1.11 1.60
C TYR A 297 -5.54 2.18 0.51
N SER A 298 -6.01 1.92 -0.71
CA SER A 298 -5.85 2.81 -1.88
C SER A 298 -6.62 4.14 -1.76
N HIS A 299 -7.56 4.24 -0.81
CA HIS A 299 -8.30 5.46 -0.50
C HIS A 299 -7.58 6.39 0.47
N ALA A 300 -6.46 5.96 1.08
CA ALA A 300 -5.67 6.81 1.96
C ALA A 300 -4.33 7.20 1.29
N PRO A 301 -4.21 8.39 0.67
CA PRO A 301 -2.99 8.82 -0.04
C PRO A 301 -1.74 8.87 0.84
N GLN A 302 -1.90 8.86 2.17
CA GLN A 302 -0.81 8.97 3.15
C GLN A 302 -0.43 7.65 3.81
N ASN A 303 -1.02 6.52 3.42
CA ASN A 303 -0.66 5.20 3.92
C ASN A 303 -0.72 4.17 2.78
N PRO A 304 0.41 3.94 2.08
CA PRO A 304 0.61 2.72 1.30
C PRO A 304 0.17 1.49 2.09
N ALA A 305 -0.18 0.39 1.41
CA ALA A 305 -0.43 -0.87 2.11
C ALA A 305 0.73 -1.15 3.07
N PRO A 306 0.53 -1.77 4.25
CA PRO A 306 1.57 -1.88 5.28
C PRO A 306 2.85 -2.49 4.70
N LYS A 307 2.69 -3.40 3.73
CA LYS A 307 3.76 -3.99 2.93
C LYS A 307 4.50 -3.01 2.02
N ASP A 308 3.80 -2.13 1.33
CA ASP A 308 4.42 -1.10 0.47
C ASP A 308 5.14 -0.05 1.32
N ASN A 309 4.61 0.29 2.50
CA ASN A 309 5.29 1.13 3.48
C ASN A 309 6.53 0.46 4.08
N ILE A 310 6.43 -0.84 4.41
CA ILE A 310 7.57 -1.64 4.88
C ILE A 310 8.63 -1.71 3.78
N PHE A 311 8.25 -1.99 2.54
CA PHE A 311 9.18 -2.05 1.41
C PHE A 311 9.81 -0.70 1.08
N ALA A 312 9.05 0.40 1.16
CA ALA A 312 9.57 1.74 1.00
C ALA A 312 10.56 2.10 2.12
N ALA A 313 10.26 1.72 3.37
CA ALA A 313 11.15 1.91 4.50
C ALA A 313 12.40 1.01 4.41
N GLU A 314 12.26 -0.26 4.05
CA GLU A 314 13.37 -1.18 3.77
C GLU A 314 14.22 -0.64 2.62
N SER A 315 13.62 -0.12 1.55
CA SER A 315 14.32 0.53 0.44
C SER A 315 15.11 1.75 0.92
N LYS A 316 14.54 2.58 1.78
CA LYS A 316 15.23 3.72 2.36
C LYS A 316 16.42 3.28 3.23
N VAL A 317 16.21 2.31 4.13
CA VAL A 317 17.27 1.75 4.99
C VAL A 317 18.39 1.15 4.13
N ILE A 318 18.07 0.34 3.12
CA ILE A 318 19.05 -0.27 2.23
C ILE A 318 19.87 0.79 1.48
N ASN A 319 19.23 1.85 0.97
CA ASN A 319 19.94 2.95 0.31
C ASN A 319 20.83 3.74 1.30
N GLU A 320 20.39 3.95 2.54
CA GLU A 320 21.19 4.61 3.58
C GLU A 320 22.42 3.76 3.95
N LEU A 321 22.27 2.45 4.12
CA LEU A 321 23.38 1.53 4.40
C LEU A 321 24.38 1.51 3.24
N ALA A 322 23.88 1.41 2.00
CA ALA A 322 24.69 1.48 0.79
C ALA A 322 25.47 2.80 0.67
N SER A 323 24.98 3.88 1.25
CA SER A 323 25.64 5.19 1.20
C SER A 323 26.65 5.41 2.33
N LYS A 324 26.58 4.64 3.43
CA LYS A 324 27.49 4.78 4.57
C LYS A 324 28.87 4.18 4.34
N GLY A 325 28.94 3.08 3.61
CA GLY A 325 30.20 2.35 3.43
C GLY A 325 30.04 1.03 2.69
N ASN A 326 31.17 0.35 2.51
CA ASN A 326 31.22 -0.92 1.80
C ASN A 326 30.47 -2.00 2.57
N CYS A 327 29.53 -2.69 1.93
CA CYS A 327 28.67 -3.62 2.63
C CYS A 327 28.17 -4.80 1.78
N VAL A 328 27.82 -5.88 2.46
CA VAL A 328 27.14 -7.05 1.92
C VAL A 328 25.73 -7.09 2.49
N VAL A 329 24.72 -7.08 1.61
CA VAL A 329 23.30 -7.07 1.96
C VAL A 329 22.64 -8.38 1.52
N ILE A 330 21.95 -9.07 2.43
CA ILE A 330 21.27 -10.33 2.14
C ILE A 330 19.76 -10.16 1.98
N GLY A 331 19.22 -10.57 0.83
CA GLY A 331 17.78 -10.66 0.59
C GLY A 331 17.06 -9.32 0.44
N ARG A 332 15.79 -9.28 0.89
CA ARG A 332 14.94 -8.07 0.98
C ARG A 332 14.82 -7.29 -0.34
N CYS A 333 14.89 -8.01 -1.47
CA CYS A 333 14.94 -7.45 -2.82
C CYS A 333 16.04 -6.38 -3.01
N ALA A 334 17.12 -6.42 -2.23
CA ALA A 334 18.20 -5.44 -2.32
C ALA A 334 18.82 -5.36 -3.72
N ASP A 335 18.86 -6.48 -4.44
CA ASP A 335 19.27 -6.57 -5.84
C ASP A 335 18.41 -5.72 -6.78
N TYR A 336 17.10 -5.66 -6.52
CA TYR A 336 16.19 -4.80 -7.26
C TYR A 336 16.24 -3.35 -6.80
N ILE A 337 16.31 -3.11 -5.49
CA ILE A 337 16.36 -1.77 -4.90
C ILE A 337 17.60 -1.01 -5.39
N LEU A 338 18.75 -1.67 -5.41
CA LEU A 338 20.05 -1.09 -5.79
C LEU A 338 20.42 -1.32 -7.27
N ARG A 339 19.46 -1.70 -8.12
CA ARG A 339 19.71 -2.10 -9.53
C ARG A 339 20.36 -1.02 -10.41
N ASN A 340 20.16 0.24 -10.06
CA ASN A 340 20.69 1.40 -10.80
C ASN A 340 21.89 2.05 -10.10
N ARG A 341 22.35 1.49 -8.97
CA ARG A 341 23.47 2.05 -8.22
C ARG A 341 24.81 1.63 -8.87
N PRO A 342 25.74 2.56 -9.13
CA PRO A 342 27.10 2.21 -9.55
C PRO A 342 27.82 1.42 -8.45
N HIS A 343 28.81 0.62 -8.82
CA HIS A 343 29.57 -0.23 -7.89
C HIS A 343 28.72 -1.19 -7.02
N CYS A 344 27.57 -1.65 -7.56
CA CYS A 344 26.66 -2.58 -6.88
C CYS A 344 26.63 -3.97 -7.55
N MET A 345 27.19 -4.99 -6.89
CA MET A 345 27.25 -6.35 -7.40
C MET A 345 26.03 -7.16 -6.94
N ARG A 346 25.30 -7.76 -7.89
CA ARG A 346 24.08 -8.53 -7.60
C ARG A 346 24.31 -10.02 -7.82
N ILE A 347 24.12 -10.81 -6.79
CA ILE A 347 24.49 -12.24 -6.77
C ILE A 347 23.28 -13.08 -6.39
N PHE A 348 23.11 -14.21 -7.07
CA PHE A 348 22.15 -15.25 -6.70
C PHE A 348 22.88 -16.56 -6.36
N LEU A 349 22.68 -17.07 -5.14
CA LEU A 349 23.27 -18.32 -4.67
C LEU A 349 22.25 -19.45 -4.62
N HIS A 350 22.49 -20.49 -5.42
CA HIS A 350 21.64 -21.68 -5.50
C HIS A 350 22.41 -22.96 -5.21
N ALA A 351 21.70 -24.08 -5.09
CA ALA A 351 22.31 -25.41 -5.01
C ALA A 351 21.32 -26.51 -5.42
N PRO A 352 21.82 -27.70 -5.82
CA PRO A 352 20.97 -28.86 -6.06
C PRO A 352 20.07 -29.15 -4.86
N ALA A 353 18.84 -29.59 -5.13
CA ALA A 353 17.83 -29.80 -4.09
C ALA A 353 18.35 -30.70 -2.95
N GLU A 354 18.97 -31.83 -3.28
CA GLU A 354 19.55 -32.75 -2.30
C GLU A 354 20.67 -32.14 -1.45
N TYR A 355 21.48 -31.24 -2.04
CA TYR A 355 22.51 -30.52 -1.30
C TYR A 355 21.87 -29.61 -0.24
N ARG A 356 20.84 -28.85 -0.65
CA ARG A 356 20.10 -27.96 0.27
C ARG A 356 19.39 -28.74 1.38
N VAL A 357 18.73 -29.84 1.03
CA VAL A 357 18.03 -30.70 2.00
C VAL A 357 19.00 -31.28 3.02
N LYS A 358 20.13 -31.86 2.60
CA LYS A 358 21.15 -32.38 3.53
C LYS A 358 21.68 -31.31 4.47
N ARG A 359 21.90 -30.09 3.96
CA ARG A 359 22.34 -28.97 4.80
C ARG A 359 21.30 -28.62 5.86
N ILE A 360 20.04 -28.46 5.46
CA ILE A 360 18.91 -28.13 6.36
C ILE A 360 18.72 -29.21 7.42
N MET A 361 18.79 -30.50 7.04
CA MET A 361 18.72 -31.62 7.99
C MET A 361 19.81 -31.49 9.06
N ARG A 362 21.05 -31.19 8.65
CA ARG A 362 22.19 -31.03 9.58
C ARG A 362 22.05 -29.81 10.48
N THR A 363 21.66 -28.67 9.93
CA THR A 363 21.62 -27.40 10.69
C THR A 363 20.41 -27.28 11.60
N GLU A 364 19.29 -27.93 11.26
CA GLU A 364 18.02 -27.77 11.97
C GLU A 364 17.49 -29.06 12.60
N ASN A 365 18.24 -30.16 12.50
CA ASN A 365 17.89 -31.47 13.03
C ASN A 365 16.50 -31.96 12.57
N LEU A 366 16.26 -31.87 11.26
CA LEU A 366 15.00 -32.26 10.61
C LEU A 366 15.15 -33.58 9.84
N SER A 367 14.04 -34.30 9.64
CA SER A 367 13.98 -35.42 8.69
C SER A 367 14.12 -34.92 7.25
N HIS A 368 14.45 -35.82 6.32
CA HIS A 368 14.57 -35.49 4.89
C HIS A 368 13.29 -34.85 4.35
N ASP A 369 12.12 -35.47 4.57
CA ASP A 369 10.82 -34.96 4.11
C ASP A 369 10.48 -33.59 4.71
N ALA A 370 10.77 -33.39 6.00
CA ALA A 370 10.54 -32.12 6.68
C ALA A 370 11.45 -31.01 6.13
N ALA A 371 12.73 -31.33 5.90
CA ALA A 371 13.70 -30.41 5.32
C ALA A 371 13.35 -30.04 3.86
N LEU A 372 12.93 -31.01 3.04
CA LEU A 372 12.46 -30.78 1.68
C LEU A 372 11.24 -29.86 1.65
N THR A 373 10.23 -30.18 2.47
CA THR A 373 9.00 -29.39 2.59
C THR A 373 9.32 -27.95 3.00
N LYS A 374 10.20 -27.78 4.00
CA LYS A 374 10.63 -26.46 4.46
C LYS A 374 11.37 -25.68 3.38
N ALA A 375 12.28 -26.33 2.64
CA ALA A 375 13.00 -25.69 1.53
C ALA A 375 12.05 -25.17 0.45
N ILE A 376 11.06 -25.98 0.06
CA ILE A 376 10.05 -25.59 -0.95
C ILE A 376 9.21 -24.41 -0.43
N GLN A 377 8.73 -24.48 0.82
CA GLN A 377 7.91 -23.42 1.41
C GLN A 377 8.66 -22.09 1.51
N MET A 378 9.92 -22.11 1.98
CA MET A 378 10.72 -20.89 2.12
C MET A 378 11.10 -20.29 0.77
N ASN A 379 11.46 -21.11 -0.22
CA ASN A 379 11.75 -20.62 -1.58
C ASN A 379 10.51 -20.03 -2.24
N ARG A 380 9.34 -20.67 -2.08
CA ARG A 380 8.07 -20.15 -2.60
C ARG A 380 7.75 -18.79 -1.98
N LYS A 381 7.86 -18.65 -0.66
CA LYS A 381 7.67 -17.36 0.03
C LYS A 381 8.59 -16.27 -0.52
N ARG A 382 9.88 -16.56 -0.68
CA ARG A 382 10.86 -15.60 -1.25
C ARG A 382 10.51 -15.22 -2.69
N SER A 383 10.12 -16.20 -3.51
CA SER A 383 9.71 -15.97 -4.90
C SER A 383 8.45 -15.13 -5.00
N ASP A 384 7.44 -15.43 -4.19
CA ASP A 384 6.16 -14.71 -4.17
C ASP A 384 6.38 -13.24 -3.73
N ASN A 385 7.19 -13.03 -2.67
CA ASN A 385 7.54 -11.69 -2.19
C ASN A 385 8.32 -10.88 -3.24
N TYR A 386 9.33 -11.50 -3.85
CA TYR A 386 10.12 -10.86 -4.90
C TYR A 386 9.25 -10.50 -6.12
N HIS A 387 8.38 -11.41 -6.57
CA HIS A 387 7.48 -11.14 -7.69
C HIS A 387 6.48 -10.02 -7.39
N TYR A 388 6.00 -9.94 -6.14
CA TYR A 388 5.08 -8.89 -5.72
C TYR A 388 5.70 -7.49 -5.88
N TYR A 389 6.91 -7.26 -5.36
CA TYR A 389 7.54 -5.94 -5.39
C TYR A 389 8.24 -5.61 -6.72
N THR A 390 8.80 -6.61 -7.39
CA THR A 390 9.65 -6.37 -8.58
C THR A 390 8.93 -6.66 -9.89
N HIS A 391 7.83 -7.41 -9.85
CA HIS A 391 7.18 -8.03 -11.01
C HIS A 391 8.10 -8.91 -11.86
N GLN A 392 9.23 -9.35 -11.31
CA GLN A 392 10.21 -10.20 -11.97
C GLN A 392 10.22 -11.62 -11.37
N PRO A 393 10.62 -12.66 -12.13
CA PRO A 393 10.82 -13.99 -11.58
C PRO A 393 12.08 -14.02 -10.68
N TRP A 394 11.95 -14.55 -9.48
CA TRP A 394 13.08 -14.71 -8.56
C TRP A 394 14.04 -15.80 -9.04
N GLY A 395 15.35 -15.56 -8.94
CA GLY A 395 16.37 -16.48 -9.44
C GLY A 395 16.59 -16.46 -10.96
N LEU A 396 15.90 -15.58 -11.71
CA LEU A 396 16.18 -15.38 -13.13
C LEU A 396 17.56 -14.76 -13.30
N SER A 397 18.46 -15.42 -14.05
CA SER A 397 19.86 -15.00 -14.21
C SER A 397 20.03 -13.55 -14.68
N ARG A 398 19.11 -13.03 -15.51
CA ARG A 398 19.12 -11.65 -16.00
C ARG A 398 18.99 -10.58 -14.90
N ASN A 399 18.48 -10.94 -13.72
CA ASN A 399 18.35 -10.00 -12.61
C ASN A 399 19.68 -9.83 -11.84
N TYR A 400 20.65 -10.71 -12.08
CA TYR A 400 21.90 -10.81 -11.32
C TYR A 400 23.12 -10.68 -12.23
N HIS A 401 24.25 -10.25 -11.68
CA HIS A 401 25.54 -10.26 -12.36
C HIS A 401 26.19 -11.65 -12.30
N LEU A 402 26.07 -12.34 -11.15
CA LEU A 402 26.53 -13.72 -10.98
C LEU A 402 25.43 -14.60 -10.39
N THR A 403 25.29 -15.80 -10.95
CA THR A 403 24.48 -16.89 -10.37
C THR A 403 25.41 -18.06 -10.10
N LEU A 404 25.61 -18.44 -8.84
CA LEU A 404 26.62 -19.43 -8.44
C LEU A 404 26.00 -20.63 -7.72
N ASP A 405 26.46 -21.82 -8.10
CA ASP A 405 26.13 -23.06 -7.42
C ASP A 405 27.06 -23.28 -6.23
N THR A 406 26.48 -23.19 -5.03
CA THR A 406 27.19 -23.36 -3.75
C THR A 406 27.68 -24.78 -3.50
N SER A 407 27.21 -25.78 -4.25
CA SER A 407 27.72 -27.16 -4.13
C SER A 407 29.15 -27.33 -4.68
N LEU A 408 29.67 -26.33 -5.40
CA LEU A 408 31.05 -26.30 -5.89
C LEU A 408 32.10 -25.99 -4.81
N GLY A 409 31.65 -25.62 -3.61
CA GLY A 409 32.51 -25.35 -2.45
C GLY A 409 32.65 -23.87 -2.13
N ASP A 410 32.81 -23.58 -0.84
CA ASP A 410 32.76 -22.22 -0.31
C ASP A 410 33.89 -21.34 -0.86
N ASP A 411 35.12 -21.87 -0.93
CA ASP A 411 36.29 -21.16 -1.46
C ASP A 411 36.11 -20.76 -2.93
N PHE A 412 35.62 -21.67 -3.76
CA PHE A 412 35.36 -21.41 -5.18
C PHE A 412 34.33 -20.28 -5.36
N VAL A 413 33.25 -20.31 -4.58
CA VAL A 413 32.21 -19.28 -4.63
C VAL A 413 32.77 -17.92 -4.19
N LEU A 414 33.47 -17.87 -3.06
CA LEU A 414 34.06 -16.63 -2.54
C LEU A 414 35.10 -16.04 -3.51
N ASP A 415 35.97 -16.87 -4.07
CA ASP A 415 36.98 -16.44 -5.05
C ASP A 415 36.33 -15.90 -6.33
N SER A 416 35.28 -16.58 -6.82
CA SER A 416 34.52 -16.14 -7.99
C SER A 416 33.86 -14.76 -7.78
N ILE A 417 33.33 -14.53 -6.58
CA ILE A 417 32.71 -13.24 -6.23
C ILE A 417 33.78 -12.14 -6.14
N CYS A 418 34.89 -12.41 -5.45
CA CYS A 418 36.01 -11.47 -5.34
C CYS A 418 36.62 -11.11 -6.69
N GLU A 419 36.72 -12.07 -7.61
CA GLU A 419 37.20 -11.81 -8.97
C GLU A 419 36.20 -10.94 -9.76
N GLY A 420 34.91 -11.27 -9.70
CA GLY A 420 33.86 -10.48 -10.35
C GLY A 420 33.81 -9.03 -9.83
N LEU A 421 34.08 -8.82 -8.54
CA LEU A 421 34.07 -7.49 -7.92
C LEU A 421 35.11 -6.54 -8.53
N LYS A 422 36.24 -7.05 -9.05
CA LYS A 422 37.29 -6.23 -9.68
C LYS A 422 36.83 -5.56 -10.98
N HIS A 423 35.74 -6.04 -11.57
CA HIS A 423 35.23 -5.58 -12.86
C HIS A 423 33.97 -4.72 -12.74
N ILE A 424 33.52 -4.43 -11.51
CA ILE A 424 32.32 -3.64 -11.32
C ILE A 424 32.61 -2.14 -11.40
N GLN A 425 31.82 -1.44 -12.21
CA GLN A 425 31.90 0.00 -12.44
C GLN A 425 30.74 0.72 -11.77
#